data_AF-A0A7V0NP22-F1
#
_entry.id   AF-A0A7V0NP22-F1
#
_cell.length_a   1.000
_cell.length_b   1.000
_cell.length_c   1.000
_cell.angle_alpha   90.00
_cell.angle_beta   90.00
_cell.angle_gamma   90.00
#
_symmetry.space_group_name_H-M   'P 1'
#
loop_
_entity.id
_entity.type
_entity.pdbx_description
1 polymer ?
#
loop_
_entity_poly.entity_id
_entity_poly.type
_entity_poly.pdbx_seq_one_letter_code
_entity_poly.pdbx_strand_id
1 'polypeptide(L)'
;MSIKKINTKKEEIKEIEKQRKKIINLILDQSELIEGSLRESLMKCGKKGCRCEQEPIHPVTRLSRWENGKLINKLIRVADREGVRKLFNNYRKHKQAIYEG
;
A
#
# COMPACT_ATOMS: atom_id res chain seq x y z
N MET A 1 -18.69 41.44 7.84
CA MET A 1 -17.99 40.13 7.98
C MET A 1 -16.64 40.36 8.65
N SER A 2 -16.31 39.68 9.75
CA SER A 2 -15.03 39.89 10.46
C SER A 2 -13.86 39.40 9.61
N ILE A 3 -12.79 40.20 9.48
CA ILE A 3 -11.55 39.89 8.73
C ILE A 3 -11.00 38.50 9.08
N LYS A 4 -11.16 38.08 10.34
CA LYS A 4 -10.79 36.73 10.80
C LYS A 4 -11.51 35.62 10.02
N LYS A 5 -12.82 35.74 9.77
CA LYS A 5 -13.59 34.75 9.00
C LYS A 5 -13.11 34.66 7.55
N ILE A 6 -12.75 35.79 6.94
CA ILE A 6 -12.22 35.82 5.57
C ILE A 6 -10.87 35.12 5.49
N ASN A 7 -9.98 35.36 6.45
CA ASN A 7 -8.67 34.70 6.49
C ASN A 7 -8.79 33.19 6.71
N THR A 8 -9.68 32.73 7.60
CA THR A 8 -9.96 31.30 7.77
C THR A 8 -10.43 30.66 6.47
N LYS A 9 -11.37 31.29 5.76
CA LYS A 9 -11.84 30.80 4.46
C LYS A 9 -10.76 30.77 3.39
N LYS A 10 -9.82 31.71 3.40
CA LYS A 10 -8.65 31.68 2.49
C LYS A 10 -7.75 30.48 2.76
N GLU A 11 -7.47 30.16 4.02
CA GLU A 11 -6.67 28.98 4.37
C GLU A 11 -7.38 27.67 4.01
N GLU A 12 -8.70 27.59 4.23
CA GLU A 12 -9.51 26.44 3.77
C GLU A 12 -9.40 26.23 2.25
N ILE A 13 -9.57 27.30 1.44
CA ILE A 13 -9.44 27.24 -0.02
C ILE A 13 -8.04 26.76 -0.42
N LYS A 14 -7.00 27.27 0.26
CA LYS A 14 -5.61 26.92 -0.03
C LYS A 14 -5.34 25.44 0.22
N GLU A 15 -5.89 24.86 1.29
CA GLU A 15 -5.73 23.43 1.56
C GLU A 15 -6.51 22.59 0.53
N ILE A 16 -7.72 23.00 0.14
CA ILE A 16 -8.50 22.34 -0.91
C ILE A 16 -7.75 22.33 -2.25
N GLU A 17 -7.18 23.47 -2.67
CA GLU A 17 -6.39 23.53 -3.92
C GLU A 17 -5.14 22.65 -3.87
N LYS A 18 -4.49 22.56 -2.70
CA LYS A 18 -3.35 21.67 -2.49
C LYS A 18 -3.76 20.20 -2.57
N GLN A 19 -4.89 19.81 -1.97
CA GLN A 19 -5.45 18.46 -2.08
C GLN A 19 -5.81 18.13 -3.54
N ARG A 20 -6.51 19.03 -4.23
CA ARG A 20 -6.86 18.89 -5.65
C ARG A 20 -5.63 18.66 -6.52
N LYS A 21 -4.59 19.48 -6.38
CA LYS A 21 -3.35 19.32 -7.14
C LYS A 21 -2.66 17.98 -6.86
N LYS A 22 -2.67 17.53 -5.60
CA LYS A 22 -2.11 16.22 -5.21
C LYS A 22 -2.86 15.06 -5.87
N ILE A 23 -4.20 15.10 -5.90
CA ILE A 23 -5.03 14.06 -6.53
C ILE A 23 -4.76 14.02 -8.04
N ILE A 24 -4.77 15.17 -8.72
CA ILE A 24 -4.48 15.25 -10.16
C ILE A 24 -3.12 14.65 -10.48
N ASN A 25 -2.08 15.02 -9.72
CA ASN A 25 -0.72 14.49 -9.93
C ASN A 25 -0.63 12.98 -9.74
N LEU A 26 -1.43 12.41 -8.82
CA LEU A 26 -1.48 10.96 -8.63
C LEU A 26 -2.23 10.26 -9.76
N ILE A 27 -3.34 10.81 -10.25
CA ILE A 27 -4.05 10.23 -11.40
C ILE A 27 -3.16 10.21 -12.65
N LEU A 28 -2.32 11.24 -12.82
CA LEU A 28 -1.37 11.34 -13.93
C LEU A 28 -0.08 10.52 -13.75
N ASP A 29 0.15 9.96 -12.57
CA ASP A 29 1.33 9.14 -12.28
C ASP A 29 1.21 7.77 -12.97
N GLN A 30 2.15 7.48 -13.87
CA GLN A 30 2.21 6.23 -14.64
C GLN A 30 2.92 5.09 -13.87
N SER A 31 3.13 5.27 -12.57
CA SER A 31 3.72 4.23 -11.73
C SER A 31 2.90 2.94 -11.78
N GLU A 32 3.60 1.82 -11.93
CA GLU A 32 2.98 0.51 -11.77
C GLU A 32 2.47 0.34 -10.33
N LEU A 33 1.30 -0.30 -10.21
CA LEU A 33 0.56 -0.51 -8.98
C LEU A 33 0.25 -2.00 -8.81
N ILE A 34 0.28 -2.49 -7.57
CA ILE A 34 -0.27 -3.81 -7.24
C ILE A 34 -1.23 -3.70 -6.07
N GLU A 35 -2.47 -4.11 -6.30
CA GLU A 35 -3.52 -4.12 -5.30
C GLU A 35 -3.35 -5.27 -4.30
N GLY A 36 -3.94 -5.09 -3.11
CA GLY A 36 -4.06 -6.13 -2.10
C GLY A 36 -3.47 -5.74 -0.75
N SER A 37 -3.04 -6.75 0.00
CA SER A 37 -2.37 -6.63 1.30
C SER A 37 -1.04 -7.36 1.24
N LEU A 38 0.04 -6.64 1.52
CA LEU A 38 1.38 -7.21 1.65
C LEU A 38 1.67 -7.47 3.12
N ARG A 39 2.00 -8.72 3.48
CA ARG A 39 2.36 -9.10 4.85
C ARG A 39 3.67 -9.87 4.88
N GLU A 40 4.43 -9.64 5.94
CA GLU A 40 5.62 -10.42 6.27
C GLU A 40 5.32 -11.34 7.45
N SER A 41 5.83 -12.56 7.38
CA SER A 41 5.68 -13.56 8.43
C SER A 41 6.82 -14.55 8.39
N LEU A 42 6.91 -15.40 9.41
CA LEU A 42 7.82 -16.55 9.40
C LEU A 42 7.04 -17.82 9.01
N MET A 43 7.69 -18.78 8.36
CA MET A 43 7.11 -20.08 8.05
C MET A 43 8.07 -21.25 8.30
N LYS A 44 7.50 -22.46 8.35
CA LYS A 44 8.24 -23.73 8.33
C LYS A 44 8.53 -24.14 6.89
N CYS A 45 9.70 -24.70 6.60
CA CYS A 45 10.06 -25.12 5.25
C CYS A 45 9.63 -26.56 4.89
N GLY A 46 9.20 -27.36 5.87
CA GLY A 46 8.76 -28.74 5.66
C GLY A 46 9.89 -29.78 5.54
N LYS A 47 11.16 -29.37 5.57
CA LYS A 47 12.31 -30.28 5.63
C LYS A 47 12.45 -30.86 7.04
N LYS A 48 12.38 -32.19 7.17
CA LYS A 48 12.62 -32.91 8.43
C LYS A 48 14.01 -32.57 8.99
N GLY A 49 14.09 -32.31 10.30
CA GLY A 49 15.34 -31.97 10.98
C GLY A 49 15.81 -30.52 10.75
N CYS A 50 15.04 -29.69 10.05
CA CYS A 50 15.31 -28.26 10.02
C CYS A 50 14.87 -27.62 11.34
N ARG A 51 15.64 -26.63 11.86
CA ARG A 51 15.28 -25.88 13.07
C ARG A 51 13.86 -25.28 13.02
N CYS A 52 13.38 -24.95 11.82
CA CYS A 52 12.04 -24.41 11.63
C CYS A 52 10.88 -25.38 11.99
N GLU A 53 11.19 -26.66 12.25
CA GLU A 53 10.21 -27.67 12.64
C GLU A 53 9.63 -27.37 14.03
N GLN A 54 10.44 -26.85 14.94
CA GLN A 54 10.02 -26.44 16.29
C GLN A 54 9.22 -25.14 16.23
N GLU A 55 9.77 -24.12 15.58
CA GLU A 55 9.16 -22.80 15.45
C GLU A 55 9.40 -22.22 14.04
N PRO A 56 8.46 -21.48 13.45
CA PRO A 56 8.66 -20.89 12.13
C PRO A 56 9.76 -19.81 12.18
N ILE A 57 10.83 -20.00 11.39
CA ILE A 57 11.96 -19.06 11.33
C ILE A 57 12.25 -18.51 9.94
N HIS A 58 11.63 -19.05 8.88
CA HIS A 58 11.95 -18.62 7.53
C HIS A 58 11.11 -17.43 7.12
N PRO A 59 11.72 -16.27 6.81
CA PRO A 59 10.98 -15.07 6.45
C PRO A 59 10.32 -15.23 5.08
N VAL A 60 9.04 -14.91 5.04
CA VAL A 60 8.24 -14.90 3.81
C VAL A 60 7.42 -13.63 3.70
N THR A 61 7.26 -13.20 2.46
CA THR A 61 6.39 -12.10 2.09
C THR A 61 5.20 -12.68 1.33
N ARG A 62 3.99 -12.33 1.74
CA ARG A 62 2.73 -12.77 1.13
C ARG A 62 1.97 -11.57 0.61
N LEU A 63 1.50 -11.67 -0.62
CA LEU A 63 0.52 -10.75 -1.19
C LEU A 63 -0.84 -11.45 -1.22
N SER A 64 -1.83 -10.81 -0.59
CA SER A 64 -3.22 -11.26 -0.57
C SER A 64 -4.10 -10.29 -1.35
N ARG A 65 -4.82 -10.75 -2.37
CA ARG A 65 -5.74 -9.89 -3.15
C ARG A 65 -7.02 -10.64 -3.50
N TRP A 66 -8.11 -9.91 -3.66
CA TRP A 66 -9.37 -10.46 -4.14
C TRP A 66 -9.33 -10.53 -5.67
N GLU A 67 -9.64 -11.69 -6.23
CA GLU A 67 -9.72 -11.93 -7.66
C GLU A 67 -10.95 -12.80 -7.91
N ASN A 68 -11.89 -12.33 -8.74
CA ASN A 68 -13.14 -13.04 -9.07
C ASN A 68 -13.90 -13.56 -7.83
N GLY A 69 -14.03 -12.73 -6.79
CA GLY A 69 -14.74 -13.08 -5.55
C GLY A 69 -14.01 -14.08 -4.64
N LYS A 70 -12.73 -14.38 -4.90
CA LYS A 70 -11.91 -15.26 -4.06
C LYS A 70 -10.67 -14.54 -3.55
N LEU A 71 -10.30 -14.79 -2.30
CA LEU A 71 -9.06 -14.28 -1.73
C LEU A 71 -7.86 -15.15 -2.17
N ILE A 72 -7.04 -14.60 -3.07
CA ILE A 72 -5.83 -15.24 -3.57
C ILE A 72 -4.63 -14.83 -2.73
N ASN A 73 -3.83 -15.80 -2.31
CA ASN A 73 -2.61 -15.59 -1.54
C ASN A 73 -1.40 -16.09 -2.33
N LYS A 74 -0.44 -15.21 -2.62
CA LYS A 74 0.81 -15.56 -3.30
C LYS A 74 2.01 -15.28 -2.41
N LEU A 75 2.92 -16.24 -2.30
CA LEU A 75 4.23 -16.03 -1.72
C LEU A 75 5.14 -15.34 -2.72
N ILE A 76 5.81 -14.28 -2.30
CA ILE A 76 6.71 -13.49 -3.14
C ILE A 76 8.11 -14.08 -3.05
N ARG A 77 8.73 -14.34 -4.20
CA ARG A 77 10.13 -14.78 -4.29
C ARG A 77 11.02 -13.73 -3.67
N VAL A 78 12.13 -14.16 -3.05
CA VAL A 78 13.07 -13.25 -2.37
C VAL A 78 13.54 -12.12 -3.30
N ALA A 79 13.87 -12.45 -4.55
CA ALA A 79 14.34 -11.49 -5.55
C ALA A 79 13.30 -10.41 -5.90
N ASP A 80 12.01 -10.73 -5.81
CA ASP A 80 10.93 -9.84 -6.25
C ASP A 80 10.36 -8.97 -5.11
N ARG A 81 10.79 -9.21 -3.85
CA ARG A 81 10.19 -8.58 -2.66
C ARG A 81 10.24 -7.06 -2.71
N GLU A 82 11.38 -6.50 -3.10
CA GLU A 82 11.58 -5.06 -3.14
C GLU A 82 10.72 -4.41 -4.24
N GLY A 83 10.70 -5.01 -5.43
CA GLY A 83 9.85 -4.57 -6.54
C GLY A 83 8.38 -4.59 -6.14
N VAL A 84 7.87 -5.72 -5.64
CA VAL A 84 6.48 -5.85 -5.18
C VAL A 84 6.16 -4.85 -4.06
N ARG A 85 7.08 -4.59 -3.14
CA ARG A 85 6.90 -3.56 -2.09
C ARG A 85 6.75 -2.17 -2.67
N LYS A 86 7.56 -1.80 -3.68
CA LYS A 86 7.46 -0.51 -4.36
C LYS A 86 6.07 -0.36 -5.03
N LEU A 87 5.65 -1.37 -5.79
CA LEU A 87 4.34 -1.38 -6.46
C LEU A 87 3.17 -1.28 -5.46
N PHE A 88 3.27 -1.99 -4.34
CA PHE A 88 2.26 -1.97 -3.28
C PHE A 88 2.19 -0.60 -2.59
N ASN A 89 3.34 0.03 -2.35
CA ASN A 89 3.40 1.36 -1.76
C ASN A 89 2.83 2.42 -2.69
N ASN A 90 3.06 2.30 -4.01
CA ASN A 90 2.44 3.16 -4.99
C ASN A 90 0.91 3.00 -4.93
N TYR A 91 0.41 1.76 -4.99
CA TYR A 91 -1.03 1.49 -4.86
C TYR A 91 -1.63 2.11 -3.59
N ARG A 92 -0.96 1.98 -2.44
CA ARG A 92 -1.44 2.55 -1.18
C ARG A 92 -1.55 4.07 -1.22
N LYS A 93 -0.55 4.77 -1.79
CA LYS A 93 -0.57 6.23 -1.94
C LYS A 93 -1.72 6.70 -2.83
N HIS A 94 -1.93 6.00 -3.95
CA HIS A 94 -3.03 6.26 -4.87
C HIS A 94 -4.38 6.03 -4.21
N LYS A 95 -4.57 4.88 -3.55
CA LYS A 95 -5.80 4.55 -2.84
C LYS A 95 -6.13 5.58 -1.75
N GLN A 96 -5.16 5.94 -0.93
CA GLN A 96 -5.36 6.94 0.13
C GLN A 96 -5.80 8.29 -0.44
N ALA A 97 -5.20 8.75 -1.53
CA ALA A 97 -5.58 10.03 -2.13
C ALA A 97 -6.98 10.01 -2.76
N ILE A 98 -7.48 8.86 -3.21
CA ILE A 98 -8.80 8.74 -3.85
C ILE A 98 -9.91 8.56 -2.82
N TYR A 99 -9.68 7.77 -1.77
CA TYR A 99 -10.74 7.38 -0.82
C TYR A 99 -10.69 8.09 0.53
N GLU A 100 -9.58 8.71 0.90
CA GLU A 100 -9.40 9.43 2.17
C GLU A 100 -9.08 10.93 1.97
N GLY A 101 -9.19 11.41 0.72
CA GLY A 101 -8.92 12.79 0.30
C GLY A 101 -10.15 13.68 0.36
#